data_AF-A0A813HII4-F1
#
_entry.id   AF-A0A813HII4-F1
#
_cell.length_a   1.000
_cell.length_b   1.000
_cell.length_c   1.000
_cell.angle_alpha   90.00
_cell.angle_beta   90.00
_cell.angle_gamma   90.00
#
_symmetry.space_group_name_H-M   'P 1'
#
loop_
_entity.id
_entity.type
_entity.pdbx_description
1 polymer ?
#
loop_
_entity_poly.entity_id
_entity_poly.type
_entity_poly.pdbx_seq_one_letter_code
_entity_poly.pdbx_strand_id
1 'polypeptide(L)'
;MAPMKRPASAMSEGGDEGETKTKVGKAKVLVAKKSGPMPPVCLEELFQFLQCQLRMEAREVLKEEVQVEDKAANEMWDAYKTFVTPNLGANERWVPYHTAFGVHEFFLIESVHHANVKLWDEKRRFLAIFVFRAHCKRDFFNEAQLPHLLQEKFWKNPVEAFKNDGPLEKSMLDYRRKTGKPLLTLCFRMIPERTLKDNDANLVRSILVRTQRLLKVAEDIWPVLKDSRKNATQKFTQISSIVQSAPWLGETWAKMLTVCMDIAYPQFGLLASQCDVGVGAQAPLRCLLPNGGDKNPVTALKDLGKMLNSSSGKSSQAFWKLLPKVEESVRRKFKNLPLLHKQMTTKNKNMSAVTLQVSAVSELHRATTVWPGVR
;
A
#
# COMPACT_ATOMS: atom_id res chain seq x y z
N MET A 1 -17.02 61.11 16.94
CA MET A 1 -16.26 60.38 17.97
C MET A 1 -14.87 61.01 18.05
N ALA A 2 -14.51 61.45 19.26
CA ALA A 2 -13.31 62.23 19.59
C ALA A 2 -11.99 61.42 19.49
N PRO A 3 -10.80 62.06 19.56
CA PRO A 3 -9.58 61.66 18.86
C PRO A 3 -8.51 60.95 19.72
N MET A 4 -7.43 60.55 19.02
CA MET A 4 -6.12 60.04 19.45
C MET A 4 -5.54 60.58 20.77
N LYS A 5 -4.79 59.70 21.46
CA LYS A 5 -3.54 60.03 22.17
C LYS A 5 -2.45 59.01 21.81
N ARG A 6 -1.29 59.49 21.32
CA ARG A 6 0.05 58.84 21.36
C ARG A 6 0.83 59.45 22.54
N PRO A 7 1.89 58.84 23.12
CA PRO A 7 3.26 58.79 22.55
C PRO A 7 3.99 57.44 22.78
N ALA A 8 4.86 56.94 21.89
CA ALA A 8 6.29 57.22 21.63
C ALA A 8 7.31 56.48 22.54
N SER A 9 8.22 55.78 21.84
CA SER A 9 9.62 55.38 22.15
C SER A 9 9.95 54.50 23.37
N ALA A 10 10.62 53.37 23.12
CA ALA A 10 12.05 53.20 23.44
C ALA A 10 12.56 51.83 22.94
N MET A 11 13.84 51.81 22.57
CA MET A 11 14.63 50.67 22.14
C MET A 11 14.81 49.62 23.25
N SER A 12 14.88 48.35 22.88
CA SER A 12 15.87 47.42 23.45
C SER A 12 16.05 46.21 22.54
N GLU A 13 17.26 46.09 22.00
CA GLU A 13 17.87 44.84 21.57
C GLU A 13 18.08 43.90 22.77
N GLY A 14 18.18 42.60 22.50
CA GLY A 14 18.40 41.52 23.47
C GLY A 14 17.30 40.48 23.30
N GLY A 15 17.48 39.40 22.53
CA GLY A 15 18.57 38.45 22.70
C GLY A 15 18.13 37.40 23.71
N ASP A 16 17.23 36.50 23.31
CA ASP A 16 17.01 35.26 24.04
C ASP A 16 16.66 34.15 23.04
N GLU A 17 17.69 33.39 22.69
CA GLU A 17 17.58 32.15 21.91
C GLU A 17 16.88 31.11 22.76
N GLY A 18 15.54 31.12 22.71
CA GLY A 18 14.68 30.07 23.23
C GLY A 18 14.87 28.79 22.44
N GLU A 19 15.89 28.01 22.80
CA GLU A 19 16.19 26.67 22.33
C GLU A 19 14.97 25.75 22.61
N THR A 20 14.07 25.66 21.63
CA THR A 20 12.89 24.79 21.68
C THR A 20 13.37 23.35 21.50
N LYS A 21 13.73 22.72 22.62
CA LYS A 21 13.99 21.27 22.74
C LYS A 21 12.74 20.51 22.35
N THR A 22 12.59 20.28 21.06
CA THR A 22 11.61 19.36 20.49
C THR A 22 12.04 17.96 20.94
N LYS A 23 11.37 17.42 21.97
CA LYS A 23 11.52 16.02 22.38
C LYS A 23 11.09 15.14 21.22
N VAL A 24 12.04 14.77 20.36
CA VAL A 24 11.88 13.68 19.40
C VAL A 24 11.75 12.41 20.23
N GLY A 25 10.51 11.98 20.46
CA GLY A 25 10.21 10.70 21.05
C GLY A 25 10.90 9.62 20.22
N LYS A 26 11.96 9.01 20.76
CA LYS A 26 12.52 7.77 20.23
C LYS A 26 11.40 6.75 20.29
N ALA A 27 10.72 6.52 19.16
CA ALA A 27 9.86 5.37 19.00
C ALA A 27 10.76 4.15 19.26
N LYS A 28 10.60 3.51 20.42
CA LYS A 28 11.20 2.22 20.70
C LYS A 28 10.72 1.29 19.59
N VAL A 29 11.59 0.99 18.64
CA VAL A 29 11.43 -0.17 17.78
C VAL A 29 11.45 -1.34 18.75
N LEU A 30 10.27 -1.91 19.03
CA LEU A 30 10.14 -3.15 19.76
C LEU A 30 10.86 -4.20 18.92
N VAL A 31 12.12 -4.46 19.25
CA VAL A 31 12.86 -5.59 18.73
C VAL A 31 12.11 -6.81 19.22
N ALA A 32 11.37 -7.46 18.30
CA ALA A 32 10.66 -8.68 18.61
C ALA A 32 11.67 -9.65 19.24
N LYS A 33 11.42 -10.09 20.48
CA LYS A 33 12.16 -11.18 21.09
C LYS A 33 12.20 -12.32 20.09
N LYS A 34 13.37 -12.95 19.88
CA LYS A 34 13.49 -14.18 19.10
C LYS A 34 12.56 -15.23 19.71
N SER A 35 11.34 -15.32 19.20
CA SER A 35 10.41 -16.39 19.48
C SER A 35 11.00 -17.67 18.89
N GLY A 36 10.77 -18.81 19.53
CA GLY A 36 11.15 -20.12 19.00
C GLY A 36 10.55 -20.38 17.60
N PRO A 37 10.91 -21.51 16.97
CA PRO A 37 10.35 -21.88 15.66
C PRO A 37 8.82 -21.84 15.72
N MET A 38 8.20 -21.16 14.75
CA MET A 38 6.75 -21.01 14.69
C MET A 38 6.11 -22.39 14.56
N PRO A 39 5.11 -22.72 15.38
CA PRO A 39 4.45 -24.00 15.25
C PRO A 39 3.68 -24.04 13.92
N PRO A 40 3.53 -25.23 13.31
CA PRO A 40 2.79 -25.35 12.06
C PRO A 40 1.36 -24.84 12.23
N VAL A 41 0.89 -24.08 11.24
CA VAL A 41 -0.50 -23.65 11.12
C VAL A 41 -1.20 -24.65 10.21
N CYS A 42 -2.31 -25.24 10.67
CA CYS A 42 -3.05 -26.17 9.84
C CYS A 42 -3.89 -25.41 8.82
N LEU A 43 -4.23 -26.09 7.71
CA LEU A 43 -4.96 -25.45 6.61
C LEU A 43 -6.34 -24.93 7.03
N GLU A 44 -7.01 -25.60 7.96
CA GLU A 44 -8.30 -25.17 8.52
C GLU A 44 -8.17 -23.86 9.30
N GLU A 45 -7.15 -23.73 10.15
CA GLU A 45 -6.84 -22.51 10.91
C GLU A 45 -6.56 -21.32 9.97
N LEU A 46 -5.87 -21.56 8.85
CA LEU A 46 -5.69 -20.52 7.83
C LEU A 46 -7.02 -20.08 7.21
N PHE A 47 -7.93 -21.00 6.86
CA PHE A 47 -9.24 -20.62 6.34
C PHE A 47 -10.11 -19.88 7.37
N GLN A 48 -9.99 -20.22 8.65
CA GLN A 48 -10.65 -19.50 9.75
C GLN A 48 -10.12 -18.06 9.85
N PHE A 49 -8.81 -17.90 9.75
CA PHE A 49 -8.17 -16.58 9.72
C PHE A 49 -8.64 -15.75 8.52
N LEU A 50 -8.69 -16.34 7.32
CA LEU A 50 -9.16 -15.65 6.11
C LEU A 50 -10.65 -15.26 6.19
N GLN A 51 -11.49 -16.09 6.83
CA GLN A 51 -12.88 -15.73 7.13
C GLN A 51 -12.97 -14.52 8.07
N CYS A 52 -12.14 -14.47 9.12
CA CYS A 52 -12.04 -13.31 10.00
C CYS A 52 -11.57 -12.06 9.25
N GLN A 53 -10.61 -12.20 8.34
CA GLN A 53 -10.13 -11.10 7.49
C GLN A 53 -11.23 -10.55 6.58
N LEU A 54 -12.00 -11.41 5.93
CA LEU A 54 -13.17 -11.00 5.13
C LEU A 54 -14.24 -10.31 5.99
N ARG A 55 -14.49 -10.83 7.21
CA ARG A 55 -15.42 -10.20 8.15
C ARG A 55 -14.96 -8.80 8.57
N MET A 56 -13.68 -8.65 8.90
CA MET A 56 -13.09 -7.35 9.23
C MET A 56 -13.16 -6.37 8.06
N GLU A 57 -12.87 -6.85 6.85
CA GLU A 57 -12.94 -6.04 5.65
C GLU A 57 -14.38 -5.56 5.37
N ALA A 58 -15.38 -6.44 5.47
CA ALA A 58 -16.78 -6.05 5.36
C ALA A 58 -17.17 -5.00 6.42
N ARG A 59 -16.76 -5.20 7.67
CA ARG A 59 -17.04 -4.26 8.76
C ARG A 59 -16.41 -2.90 8.50
N GLU A 60 -15.13 -2.86 8.14
CA GLU A 60 -14.38 -1.60 8.03
C GLU A 60 -14.64 -0.85 6.73
N VAL A 61 -14.78 -1.57 5.62
CA VAL A 61 -14.95 -0.98 4.29
C VAL A 61 -16.42 -0.82 3.95
N LEU A 62 -17.22 -1.87 4.17
CA LEU A 62 -18.64 -1.88 3.78
C LEU A 62 -19.53 -1.27 4.86
N LYS A 63 -19.08 -1.26 6.11
CA LYS A 63 -19.91 -0.94 7.29
C LYS A 63 -21.06 -1.94 7.44
N GLU A 64 -20.78 -3.19 7.08
CA GLU A 64 -21.69 -4.32 7.15
C GLU A 64 -21.12 -5.38 8.10
N GLU A 65 -21.96 -6.00 8.93
CA GLU A 65 -21.59 -7.20 9.67
C GLU A 65 -21.96 -8.43 8.84
N VAL A 66 -20.96 -9.24 8.51
CA VAL A 66 -21.15 -10.50 7.79
C VAL A 66 -21.03 -11.68 8.74
N GLN A 67 -21.96 -12.61 8.63
CA GLN A 67 -21.96 -13.82 9.45
C GLN A 67 -20.93 -14.81 8.91
N VAL A 68 -20.11 -15.33 9.81
CA VAL A 68 -19.15 -16.41 9.52
C VAL A 68 -19.81 -17.73 9.96
N GLU A 69 -19.91 -18.69 9.04
CA GLU A 69 -20.61 -19.96 9.31
C GLU A 69 -19.76 -20.96 10.11
N ASP A 70 -18.45 -20.83 10.03
CA ASP A 70 -17.50 -21.66 10.74
C ASP A 70 -17.43 -21.26 12.23
N LYS A 71 -17.76 -22.22 13.11
CA LYS A 71 -17.73 -22.01 14.56
C LYS A 71 -16.33 -21.65 15.06
N ALA A 72 -15.30 -22.31 14.56
CA ALA A 72 -13.92 -22.06 15.00
C ALA A 72 -13.43 -20.68 14.57
N ALA A 73 -13.86 -20.20 13.40
CA ALA A 73 -13.59 -18.82 12.98
C ALA A 73 -14.32 -17.78 13.88
N ASN A 74 -15.54 -18.08 14.35
CA ASN A 74 -16.22 -17.22 15.32
C ASN A 74 -15.50 -17.20 16.67
N GLU A 75 -15.02 -18.36 17.14
CA GLU A 75 -14.20 -18.45 18.35
C GLU A 75 -12.87 -17.67 18.20
N MET A 76 -12.29 -17.65 17.00
CA MET A 76 -11.07 -16.90 16.66
C MET A 76 -11.28 -15.37 16.60
N TRP A 77 -12.52 -14.90 16.41
CA TRP A 77 -12.82 -13.52 16.02
C TRP A 77 -12.31 -12.45 16.99
N ASP A 78 -12.46 -12.65 18.29
CA ASP A 78 -12.04 -11.65 19.29
C ASP A 78 -10.51 -11.48 19.33
N ALA A 79 -9.77 -12.58 19.20
CA ALA A 79 -8.33 -12.56 19.07
C ALA A 79 -7.90 -11.87 17.76
N TYR A 80 -8.54 -12.22 16.63
CA TYR A 80 -8.30 -11.58 15.35
C TYR A 80 -8.54 -10.06 15.40
N LYS A 81 -9.68 -9.62 15.97
CA LYS A 81 -10.00 -8.21 16.17
C LYS A 81 -8.91 -7.50 16.96
N THR A 82 -8.49 -8.08 18.08
CA THR A 82 -7.46 -7.50 18.94
C THR A 82 -6.13 -7.36 18.19
N PHE A 83 -5.76 -8.37 17.41
CA PHE A 83 -4.57 -8.37 16.57
C PHE A 83 -4.60 -7.26 15.51
N VAL A 84 -5.73 -7.09 14.80
CA VAL A 84 -5.82 -6.19 13.65
C VAL A 84 -6.12 -4.75 14.04
N THR A 85 -6.84 -4.51 15.14
CA THR A 85 -7.31 -3.17 15.57
C THR A 85 -6.21 -2.11 15.61
N PRO A 86 -5.00 -2.37 16.15
CA PRO A 86 -3.92 -1.38 16.14
C PRO A 86 -3.49 -0.92 14.73
N ASN A 87 -3.78 -1.73 13.71
CA ASN A 87 -3.42 -1.49 12.33
C ASN A 87 -4.56 -0.91 11.48
N LEU A 88 -5.78 -0.79 12.02
CA LEU A 88 -6.95 -0.26 11.30
C LEU A 88 -6.90 1.27 11.10
N GLY A 89 -7.80 1.76 10.24
CA GLY A 89 -8.01 3.19 9.99
C GLY A 89 -7.01 3.79 9.00
N ALA A 90 -6.44 4.94 9.34
CA ALA A 90 -5.41 5.59 8.52
C ALA A 90 -4.03 4.92 8.64
N ASN A 91 -3.91 3.86 9.44
CA ASN A 91 -2.68 3.13 9.61
C ASN A 91 -2.41 2.24 8.39
N GLU A 92 -1.23 2.42 7.80
CA GLU A 92 -0.77 1.77 6.57
C GLU A 92 -0.46 0.28 6.76
N ARG A 93 -0.76 -0.28 7.94
CA ARG A 93 -0.29 -1.59 8.38
C ARG A 93 -1.35 -2.67 8.21
N TRP A 94 -2.63 -2.33 8.16
CA TRP A 94 -3.67 -3.33 7.92
C TRP A 94 -3.60 -3.82 6.48
N VAL A 95 -3.54 -5.13 6.31
CA VAL A 95 -3.59 -5.79 5.02
C VAL A 95 -4.95 -6.47 4.88
N PRO A 96 -5.88 -5.90 4.10
CA PRO A 96 -7.16 -6.53 3.82
C PRO A 96 -6.99 -7.79 2.96
N TYR A 97 -8.06 -8.60 2.86
CA TYR A 97 -8.02 -9.80 2.01
C TYR A 97 -7.87 -9.38 0.54
N HIS A 98 -8.64 -8.38 0.11
CA HIS A 98 -8.49 -7.80 -1.22
C HIS A 98 -7.54 -6.61 -1.18
N THR A 99 -6.42 -6.69 -1.90
CA THR A 99 -5.39 -5.63 -1.97
C THR A 99 -5.96 -4.26 -2.34
N ALA A 100 -7.03 -4.22 -3.15
CA ALA A 100 -7.69 -2.99 -3.56
C ALA A 100 -8.35 -2.21 -2.40
N PHE A 101 -8.51 -2.81 -1.23
CA PHE A 101 -8.96 -2.12 -0.02
C PHE A 101 -7.84 -1.63 0.89
N GLY A 102 -6.59 -1.88 0.51
CA GLY A 102 -5.46 -1.15 1.10
C GLY A 102 -5.70 0.35 0.91
N VAL A 103 -5.44 1.15 1.94
CA VAL A 103 -5.77 2.59 1.94
C VAL A 103 -5.11 3.36 0.78
N HIS A 104 -3.95 2.90 0.31
CA HIS A 104 -3.22 3.51 -0.82
C HIS A 104 -3.75 3.02 -2.17
N GLU A 105 -3.98 1.72 -2.29
CA GLU A 105 -4.50 1.09 -3.50
C GLU A 105 -5.92 1.54 -3.80
N PHE A 106 -6.78 1.59 -2.79
CA PHE A 106 -8.13 2.14 -2.91
C PHE A 106 -8.09 3.60 -3.39
N PHE A 107 -7.21 4.41 -2.80
CA PHE A 107 -7.02 5.79 -3.22
C PHE A 107 -6.55 5.91 -4.68
N LEU A 108 -5.64 5.06 -5.13
CA LEU A 108 -5.24 5.03 -6.54
C LEU A 108 -6.40 4.69 -7.46
N ILE A 109 -7.24 3.72 -7.09
CA ILE A 109 -8.42 3.36 -7.88
C ILE A 109 -9.40 4.54 -7.95
N GLU A 110 -9.78 5.09 -6.80
CA GLU A 110 -10.83 6.10 -6.69
C GLU A 110 -10.36 7.48 -7.14
N SER A 111 -9.28 7.99 -6.54
CA SER A 111 -8.84 9.38 -6.66
C SER A 111 -7.85 9.62 -7.81
N VAL A 112 -7.31 8.56 -8.43
CA VAL A 112 -6.38 8.70 -9.56
C VAL A 112 -6.95 8.06 -10.83
N HIS A 113 -7.24 6.76 -10.80
CA HIS A 113 -7.68 6.03 -11.98
C HIS A 113 -9.10 6.41 -12.40
N HIS A 114 -10.06 6.46 -11.47
CA HIS A 114 -11.46 6.85 -11.73
C HIS A 114 -11.77 8.32 -11.47
N ALA A 115 -10.75 9.14 -11.23
CA ALA A 115 -10.92 10.57 -11.02
C ALA A 115 -11.67 11.20 -12.21
N ASN A 116 -12.72 11.97 -11.94
CA ASN A 116 -13.48 12.67 -12.97
C ASN A 116 -12.74 13.95 -13.43
N VAL A 117 -11.56 13.76 -14.03
CA VAL A 117 -10.70 14.83 -14.54
C VAL A 117 -10.64 14.70 -16.05
N LYS A 118 -11.35 15.59 -16.77
CA LYS A 118 -11.41 15.59 -18.25
C LYS A 118 -10.04 15.64 -18.91
N LEU A 119 -9.08 16.28 -18.24
CA LEU A 119 -7.72 16.49 -18.72
C LEU A 119 -6.87 15.22 -18.68
N TRP A 120 -7.27 14.20 -17.94
CA TRP A 120 -6.46 13.02 -17.69
C TRP A 120 -6.88 11.87 -18.61
N ASP A 121 -6.07 11.66 -19.65
CA ASP A 121 -6.08 10.42 -20.43
C ASP A 121 -5.46 9.24 -19.66
N GLU A 122 -5.44 8.06 -20.29
CA GLU A 122 -4.92 6.83 -19.71
C GLU A 122 -3.44 6.96 -19.28
N LYS A 123 -2.61 7.66 -20.07
CA LYS A 123 -1.18 7.86 -19.79
C LYS A 123 -0.98 8.85 -18.65
N ARG A 124 -1.72 9.95 -18.62
CA ARG A 124 -1.65 10.95 -17.53
C ARG A 124 -2.05 10.34 -16.20
N ARG A 125 -3.07 9.45 -16.19
CA ARG A 125 -3.43 8.65 -15.01
C ARG A 125 -2.31 7.71 -14.59
N PHE A 126 -1.68 7.04 -15.55
CA PHE A 126 -0.51 6.20 -15.31
C PHE A 126 0.61 6.97 -14.62
N LEU A 127 0.99 8.14 -15.14
CA LEU A 127 2.02 9.00 -14.54
C LEU A 127 1.62 9.50 -13.14
N ALA A 128 0.35 9.86 -12.94
CA ALA A 128 -0.16 10.31 -11.64
C ALA A 128 -0.06 9.23 -10.55
N ILE A 129 -0.20 7.94 -10.91
CA ILE A 129 0.06 6.82 -9.98
C ILE A 129 1.49 6.89 -9.44
N PHE A 130 2.48 7.16 -10.31
CA PHE A 130 3.89 7.25 -9.92
C PHE A 130 4.19 8.49 -9.08
N VAL A 131 3.53 9.62 -9.38
CA VAL A 131 3.60 10.83 -8.53
C VAL A 131 3.13 10.51 -7.11
N PHE A 132 1.97 9.88 -6.96
CA PHE A 132 1.46 9.48 -5.65
C PHE A 132 2.41 8.47 -4.97
N ARG A 133 2.88 7.45 -5.69
CA ARG A 133 3.77 6.41 -5.15
C ARG A 133 5.14 6.91 -4.73
N ALA A 134 5.55 8.11 -5.11
CA ALA A 134 6.74 8.73 -4.56
C ALA A 134 6.65 8.94 -3.05
N HIS A 135 5.43 8.99 -2.46
CA HIS A 135 5.25 9.33 -1.06
C HIS A 135 4.08 8.65 -0.33
N CYS A 136 3.06 8.15 -1.05
CA CYS A 136 1.83 7.50 -0.58
C CYS A 136 0.99 8.26 0.48
N LYS A 137 1.07 9.59 0.52
CA LYS A 137 0.25 10.41 1.45
C LYS A 137 -0.93 11.07 0.74
N ARG A 138 -2.14 10.58 1.01
CA ARG A 138 -3.38 10.97 0.31
C ARG A 138 -3.72 12.45 0.44
N ASP A 139 -3.69 12.97 1.67
CA ASP A 139 -3.96 14.38 1.95
C ASP A 139 -2.91 15.28 1.32
N PHE A 140 -1.63 14.91 1.46
CA PHE A 140 -0.55 15.62 0.80
C PHE A 140 -0.68 15.65 -0.74
N PHE A 141 -1.03 14.53 -1.37
CA PHE A 141 -1.28 14.47 -2.81
C PHE A 141 -2.42 15.41 -3.21
N ASN A 142 -3.56 15.30 -2.51
CA ASN A 142 -4.77 16.07 -2.82
C ASN A 142 -4.59 17.58 -2.62
N GLU A 143 -3.90 18.00 -1.55
CA GLU A 143 -3.77 19.41 -1.21
C GLU A 143 -2.60 20.10 -1.90
N ALA A 144 -1.45 19.42 -2.04
CA ALA A 144 -0.23 20.06 -2.54
C ALA A 144 0.08 19.78 -4.02
N GLN A 145 -0.29 18.61 -4.54
CA GLN A 145 0.12 18.17 -5.88
C GLN A 145 -1.02 18.20 -6.89
N LEU A 146 -2.17 17.64 -6.53
CA LEU A 146 -3.34 17.53 -7.40
C LEU A 146 -3.74 18.86 -8.06
N PRO A 147 -3.74 20.03 -7.37
CA PRO A 147 -4.06 21.30 -8.01
C PRO A 147 -3.15 21.64 -9.21
N HIS A 148 -1.90 21.18 -9.22
CA HIS A 148 -0.97 21.35 -10.34
C HIS A 148 -1.24 20.33 -11.44
N LEU A 149 -1.50 19.07 -11.10
CA LEU A 149 -1.82 18.00 -12.05
C LEU A 149 -3.15 18.25 -12.80
N LEU A 150 -4.02 19.12 -12.28
CA LEU A 150 -5.25 19.55 -12.96
C LEU A 150 -5.01 20.62 -14.05
N GLN A 151 -3.77 21.10 -14.21
CA GLN A 151 -3.45 22.20 -15.14
C GLN A 151 -2.75 21.65 -16.39
N GLU A 152 -3.18 22.07 -17.60
CA GLU A 152 -2.61 21.56 -18.87
C GLU A 152 -1.11 21.83 -19.00
N LYS A 153 -0.63 22.95 -18.45
CA LYS A 153 0.80 23.28 -18.46
C LYS A 153 1.67 22.23 -17.75
N PHE A 154 1.14 21.54 -16.73
CA PHE A 154 1.89 20.50 -16.02
C PHE A 154 2.23 19.34 -16.97
N TRP A 155 1.27 18.94 -17.81
CA TRP A 155 1.41 17.80 -18.70
C TRP A 155 2.29 18.06 -19.93
N LYS A 156 2.72 19.30 -20.18
CA LYS A 156 3.71 19.60 -21.22
C LYS A 156 5.09 19.03 -20.89
N ASN A 157 5.48 19.03 -19.61
CA ASN A 157 6.71 18.41 -19.14
C ASN A 157 6.58 18.06 -17.65
N PRO A 158 5.98 16.90 -17.31
CA PRO A 158 5.75 16.49 -15.92
C PRO A 158 7.03 16.42 -15.10
N VAL A 159 8.16 16.00 -15.69
CA VAL A 159 9.45 15.89 -14.99
C VAL A 159 9.97 17.28 -14.58
N GLU A 160 9.93 18.24 -15.50
CA GLU A 160 10.37 19.62 -15.25
C GLU A 160 9.46 20.34 -14.25
N ALA A 161 8.18 19.98 -14.18
CA ALA A 161 7.26 20.56 -13.20
C ALA A 161 7.69 20.32 -11.74
N PHE A 162 8.45 19.25 -11.49
CA PHE A 162 9.04 18.91 -10.18
C PHE A 162 10.48 19.44 -9.99
N LYS A 163 10.92 20.44 -10.76
CA LYS A 163 12.23 21.07 -10.55
C LYS A 163 12.33 21.82 -9.23
N ASN A 164 13.57 21.99 -8.79
CA ASN A 164 13.90 22.80 -7.62
C ASN A 164 13.44 24.25 -7.81
N ASP A 165 13.01 24.86 -6.71
CA ASP A 165 12.48 26.22 -6.57
C ASP A 165 11.21 26.48 -7.42
N GLY A 166 10.61 25.41 -7.95
CA GLY A 166 9.40 25.44 -8.76
C GLY A 166 8.10 25.63 -7.96
N PRO A 167 6.97 25.84 -8.65
CA PRO A 167 5.66 26.02 -8.00
C PRO A 167 5.21 24.83 -7.13
N LEU A 168 5.56 23.60 -7.54
CA LEU A 168 5.25 22.38 -6.79
C LEU A 168 6.05 22.30 -5.49
N GLU A 169 7.35 22.62 -5.49
CA GLU A 169 8.16 22.68 -4.26
C GLU A 169 7.54 23.63 -3.24
N LYS A 170 7.19 24.85 -3.69
CA LYS A 170 6.56 25.86 -2.84
C LYS A 170 5.24 25.36 -2.24
N SER A 171 4.39 24.74 -3.06
CA SER A 171 3.10 24.19 -2.59
C SER A 171 3.30 23.06 -1.57
N MET A 172 4.31 22.21 -1.77
CA MET A 172 4.63 21.12 -0.83
C MET A 172 5.19 21.65 0.49
N LEU A 173 6.04 22.68 0.45
CA LEU A 173 6.55 23.38 1.61
C LEU A 173 5.44 24.10 2.39
N ASP A 174 4.55 24.78 1.69
CA ASP A 174 3.44 25.51 2.32
C ASP A 174 2.46 24.56 2.99
N TYR A 175 2.14 23.43 2.36
CA TYR A 175 1.39 22.35 3.00
C TYR A 175 2.07 21.88 4.29
N ARG A 176 3.38 21.62 4.24
CA ARG A 176 4.16 21.14 5.39
C ARG A 176 4.15 22.15 6.54
N ARG A 177 4.40 23.43 6.24
CA ARG A 177 4.40 24.53 7.22
C ARG A 177 3.03 24.73 7.85
N LYS A 178 1.97 24.71 7.03
CA LYS A 178 0.59 24.93 7.48
C LYS A 178 0.08 23.80 8.37
N THR A 179 0.39 22.55 8.02
CA THR A 179 -0.26 21.39 8.65
C THR A 179 0.61 20.67 9.68
N GLY A 180 1.94 20.78 9.58
CA GLY A 180 2.87 19.97 10.38
C GLY A 180 2.77 18.45 10.14
N LYS A 181 1.97 18.01 9.16
CA LYS A 181 1.73 16.58 8.89
C LYS A 181 2.89 15.92 8.15
N PRO A 182 3.13 14.61 8.33
CA PRO A 182 4.17 13.90 7.60
C PRO A 182 3.94 13.90 6.08
N LEU A 183 4.99 14.10 5.29
CA LEU A 183 4.92 14.07 3.83
C LEU A 183 5.08 12.68 3.22
N LEU A 184 5.63 11.73 3.99
CA LEU A 184 5.91 10.36 3.59
C LEU A 184 5.24 9.38 4.55
N THR A 185 4.78 8.25 4.00
CA THR A 185 4.41 7.06 4.76
C THR A 185 5.61 6.46 5.49
N LEU A 186 5.38 5.60 6.48
CA LEU A 186 6.47 4.97 7.23
C LEU A 186 7.33 4.09 6.33
N CYS A 187 6.74 3.42 5.34
CA CYS A 187 7.46 2.55 4.41
C CYS A 187 8.49 3.30 3.54
N PHE A 188 8.28 4.58 3.24
CA PHE A 188 9.24 5.40 2.48
C PHE A 188 10.23 6.18 3.32
N ARG A 189 10.12 6.14 4.66
CA ARG A 189 11.16 6.71 5.53
C ARG A 189 12.45 5.88 5.53
N MET A 190 12.37 4.61 5.13
CA MET A 190 13.50 3.67 5.16
C MET A 190 14.32 3.63 3.86
N ILE A 191 13.92 4.33 2.81
CA ILE A 191 14.57 4.26 1.48
C ILE A 191 14.68 5.70 0.91
N PRO A 192 15.85 6.32 0.64
CA PRO A 192 17.26 5.94 0.81
C PRO A 192 18.00 6.79 1.87
N GLU A 193 19.33 6.62 1.94
CA GLU A 193 20.28 7.28 2.86
C GLU A 193 20.04 8.79 3.00
N ARG A 194 20.01 9.28 4.26
CA ARG A 194 19.79 10.70 4.55
C ARG A 194 21.04 11.50 4.18
N THR A 195 21.16 11.86 2.91
CA THR A 195 22.30 12.63 2.39
C THR A 195 22.30 14.09 2.85
N LEU A 196 21.20 14.59 3.43
CA LEU A 196 21.02 15.96 3.88
C LEU A 196 20.50 16.01 5.32
N LYS A 197 20.73 17.15 6.00
CA LYS A 197 20.14 17.43 7.32
C LYS A 197 18.62 17.27 7.26
N ASP A 198 18.04 16.55 8.23
CA ASP A 198 16.61 16.28 8.27
C ASP A 198 15.84 17.57 8.59
N ASN A 199 15.36 18.24 7.56
CA ASN A 199 14.51 19.42 7.65
C ASN A 199 13.42 19.36 6.56
N ASP A 200 12.39 20.18 6.72
CA ASP A 200 11.22 20.16 5.83
C ASP A 200 11.59 20.43 4.36
N ALA A 201 12.55 21.32 4.10
CA ALA A 201 13.00 21.63 2.74
C ALA A 201 13.72 20.45 2.09
N ASN A 202 14.62 19.80 2.79
CA ASN A 202 15.34 18.62 2.29
C ASN A 202 14.40 17.43 2.10
N LEU A 203 13.38 17.29 2.96
CA LEU A 203 12.33 16.28 2.78
C LEU A 203 11.52 16.52 1.50
N VAL A 204 11.07 17.76 1.27
CA VAL A 204 10.36 18.12 0.04
C VAL A 204 11.24 17.88 -1.18
N ARG A 205 12.49 18.36 -1.19
CA ARG A 205 13.45 18.14 -2.28
C ARG A 205 13.69 16.67 -2.56
N SER A 206 13.78 15.84 -1.52
CA SER A 206 13.89 14.39 -1.68
C SER A 206 12.68 13.79 -2.38
N ILE A 207 11.47 14.27 -2.07
CA ILE A 207 10.25 13.85 -2.77
C ILE A 207 10.27 14.33 -4.21
N LEU A 208 10.64 15.57 -4.50
CA LEU A 208 10.74 16.09 -5.88
C LEU A 208 11.66 15.23 -6.74
N VAL A 209 12.90 15.01 -6.28
CA VAL A 209 13.91 14.21 -7.01
C VAL A 209 13.43 12.79 -7.23
N ARG A 210 12.81 12.18 -6.21
CA ARG A 210 12.22 10.84 -6.33
C ARG A 210 11.08 10.82 -7.35
N THR A 211 10.17 11.79 -7.31
CA THR A 211 9.06 11.89 -8.26
C THR A 211 9.57 12.09 -9.68
N GLN A 212 10.57 12.95 -9.91
CA GLN A 212 11.19 13.12 -11.22
C GLN A 212 11.75 11.80 -11.76
N ARG A 213 12.43 11.03 -10.91
CA ARG A 213 12.97 9.73 -11.30
C ARG A 213 11.88 8.72 -11.62
N LEU A 214 10.85 8.64 -10.77
CA LEU A 214 9.70 7.75 -10.98
C LEU A 214 8.92 8.12 -12.25
N LEU A 215 8.80 9.40 -12.58
CA LEU A 215 8.18 9.84 -13.83
C LEU A 215 8.99 9.41 -15.06
N LYS A 216 10.32 9.53 -15.03
CA LYS A 216 11.18 9.02 -16.11
C LYS A 216 11.00 7.50 -16.30
N VAL A 217 11.03 6.76 -15.19
CA VAL A 217 10.77 5.32 -15.19
C VAL A 217 9.38 4.98 -15.72
N ALA A 218 8.36 5.76 -15.37
CA ALA A 218 7.01 5.57 -15.87
C ALA A 218 6.92 5.80 -17.38
N GLU A 219 7.60 6.82 -17.92
CA GLU A 219 7.70 7.05 -19.36
C GLU A 219 8.31 5.85 -20.11
N ASP A 220 9.35 5.24 -19.54
CA ASP A 220 10.00 4.05 -20.11
C ASP A 220 9.13 2.78 -20.00
N ILE A 221 8.37 2.64 -18.91
CA ILE A 221 7.50 1.49 -18.67
C ILE A 221 6.24 1.54 -19.55
N TRP A 222 5.67 2.72 -19.75
CA TRP A 222 4.40 2.88 -20.47
C TRP A 222 4.34 2.13 -21.82
N PRO A 223 5.31 2.25 -22.74
CA PRO A 223 5.30 1.49 -23.99
C PRO A 223 5.43 -0.02 -23.79
N VAL A 224 6.16 -0.48 -22.77
CA VAL A 224 6.26 -1.91 -22.43
C VAL A 224 4.91 -2.45 -21.97
N LEU A 225 4.23 -1.70 -21.10
CA LEU A 225 2.93 -2.06 -20.57
C LEU A 225 1.87 -2.14 -21.68
N LYS A 226 1.93 -1.23 -22.66
CA LYS A 226 0.97 -1.18 -23.77
C LYS A 226 1.33 -2.07 -24.96
N ASP A 227 2.51 -2.71 -24.99
CA ASP A 227 2.91 -3.60 -26.08
C ASP A 227 2.05 -4.87 -26.11
N SER A 228 1.21 -5.03 -27.13
CA SER A 228 0.34 -6.20 -27.30
C SER A 228 1.09 -7.46 -27.73
N ARG A 229 2.35 -7.33 -28.19
CA ARG A 229 3.18 -8.46 -28.61
C ARG A 229 3.85 -9.17 -27.42
N LYS A 230 3.85 -8.54 -26.24
CA LYS A 230 4.45 -9.08 -25.03
C LYS A 230 3.40 -9.75 -24.15
N ASN A 231 3.71 -10.95 -23.66
CA ASN A 231 2.90 -11.59 -22.63
C ASN A 231 3.20 -11.00 -21.22
N ALA A 232 2.40 -11.38 -20.23
CA ALA A 232 2.51 -10.89 -18.86
C ALA A 232 3.93 -11.05 -18.26
N THR A 233 4.55 -12.22 -18.44
CA THR A 233 5.91 -12.51 -17.95
C THR A 233 6.95 -11.60 -18.60
N GLN A 234 6.90 -11.43 -19.92
CA GLN A 234 7.82 -10.53 -20.63
C GLN A 234 7.67 -9.09 -20.18
N LYS A 235 6.43 -8.61 -20.00
CA LYS A 235 6.15 -7.28 -19.45
C LYS A 235 6.72 -7.15 -18.05
N PHE A 236 6.40 -8.08 -17.16
CA PHE A 236 6.89 -8.08 -15.78
C PHE A 236 8.42 -8.00 -15.72
N THR A 237 9.13 -8.90 -16.42
CA THR A 237 10.59 -8.94 -16.41
C THR A 237 11.20 -7.64 -16.93
N GLN A 238 10.69 -7.11 -18.04
CA GLN A 238 11.22 -5.87 -18.60
C GLN A 238 10.92 -4.66 -17.70
N ILE A 239 9.70 -4.55 -17.18
CA ILE A 239 9.31 -3.49 -16.23
C ILE A 239 10.19 -3.56 -14.98
N SER A 240 10.35 -4.74 -14.40
CA SER A 240 11.18 -4.94 -13.21
C SER A 240 12.63 -4.53 -13.46
N SER A 241 13.18 -4.89 -14.63
CA SER A 241 14.53 -4.48 -15.06
C SER A 241 14.66 -2.96 -15.21
N ILE A 242 13.69 -2.29 -15.85
CA ILE A 242 13.68 -0.83 -15.98
C ILE A 242 13.69 -0.15 -14.60
N VAL A 243 12.82 -0.60 -13.69
CA VAL A 243 12.77 -0.03 -12.34
C VAL A 243 14.09 -0.25 -11.60
N GLN A 244 14.62 -1.47 -11.61
CA GLN A 244 15.83 -1.83 -10.87
C GLN A 244 17.11 -1.19 -11.41
N SER A 245 17.13 -0.86 -12.70
CA SER A 245 18.25 -0.15 -13.34
C SER A 245 18.25 1.34 -13.01
N ALA A 246 17.12 1.89 -12.57
CA ALA A 246 17.04 3.29 -12.20
C ALA A 246 17.73 3.56 -10.84
N PRO A 247 18.55 4.60 -10.72
CA PRO A 247 19.29 4.87 -9.49
C PRO A 247 18.37 4.92 -8.25
N TRP A 248 18.74 4.19 -7.20
CA TRP A 248 18.03 4.13 -5.91
C TRP A 248 16.63 3.50 -5.93
N LEU A 249 16.21 2.93 -7.06
CA LEU A 249 14.98 2.15 -7.16
C LEU A 249 15.37 0.67 -7.19
N GLY A 250 15.35 0.01 -6.03
CA GLY A 250 15.67 -1.41 -5.93
C GLY A 250 14.47 -2.34 -6.16
N GLU A 251 14.67 -3.63 -5.88
CA GLU A 251 13.64 -4.68 -5.98
C GLU A 251 12.32 -4.34 -5.27
N THR A 252 12.39 -3.68 -4.10
CA THR A 252 11.18 -3.26 -3.35
C THR A 252 10.32 -2.28 -4.15
N TRP A 253 10.94 -1.34 -4.90
CA TRP A 253 10.21 -0.43 -5.78
C TRP A 253 9.59 -1.16 -6.95
N ALA A 254 10.32 -2.10 -7.56
CA ALA A 254 9.81 -2.91 -8.67
C ALA A 254 8.56 -3.70 -8.26
N LYS A 255 8.58 -4.34 -7.09
CA LYS A 255 7.42 -5.06 -6.53
C LYS A 255 6.24 -4.14 -6.30
N MET A 256 6.45 -3.04 -5.57
CA MET A 256 5.39 -2.11 -5.23
C MET A 256 4.75 -1.48 -6.48
N LEU A 257 5.56 -1.00 -7.42
CA LEU A 257 5.04 -0.37 -8.65
C LEU A 257 4.28 -1.39 -9.50
N THR A 258 4.76 -2.63 -9.60
CA THR A 258 4.05 -3.68 -10.33
C THR A 258 2.68 -3.99 -9.72
N VAL A 259 2.56 -4.01 -8.39
CA VAL A 259 1.23 -4.12 -7.73
C VAL A 259 0.31 -2.98 -8.15
N CYS A 260 0.80 -1.75 -8.23
CA CYS A 260 -0.02 -0.61 -8.68
C CYS A 260 -0.48 -0.77 -10.12
N MET A 261 0.43 -1.21 -10.99
CA MET A 261 0.14 -1.40 -12.41
C MET A 261 -0.82 -2.56 -12.63
N ASP A 262 -0.68 -3.65 -11.90
CA ASP A 262 -1.61 -4.79 -11.98
C ASP A 262 -3.01 -4.41 -11.45
N ILE A 263 -3.06 -3.60 -10.38
CA ILE A 263 -4.33 -3.08 -9.88
C ILE A 263 -4.98 -2.13 -10.88
N ALA A 264 -4.21 -1.22 -11.50
CA ALA A 264 -4.70 -0.24 -12.46
C ALA A 264 -5.04 -0.85 -13.83
N TYR A 265 -4.35 -1.93 -14.21
CA TYR A 265 -4.45 -2.56 -15.52
C TYR A 265 -4.49 -4.10 -15.41
N PRO A 266 -5.50 -4.67 -14.71
CA PRO A 266 -5.57 -6.10 -14.41
C PRO A 266 -5.64 -6.99 -15.64
N GLN A 267 -6.06 -6.45 -16.79
CA GLN A 267 -6.06 -7.17 -18.07
C GLN A 267 -4.66 -7.64 -18.50
N PHE A 268 -3.59 -7.05 -17.97
CA PHE A 268 -2.22 -7.49 -18.27
C PHE A 268 -1.74 -8.65 -17.39
N GLY A 269 -2.42 -8.92 -16.26
CA GLY A 269 -2.11 -10.02 -15.36
C GLY A 269 -0.64 -10.08 -14.96
N LEU A 270 -0.01 -8.93 -14.69
CA LEU A 270 1.43 -8.81 -14.43
C LEU A 270 1.84 -9.67 -13.23
N LEU A 271 0.98 -9.79 -12.23
CA LEU A 271 1.27 -10.54 -11.02
C LEU A 271 0.69 -11.95 -11.00
N ALA A 272 -0.20 -12.30 -11.93
CA ALA A 272 -0.94 -13.57 -11.91
C ALA A 272 -0.04 -14.81 -11.85
N SER A 273 1.15 -14.76 -12.49
CA SER A 273 2.12 -15.86 -12.54
C SER A 273 3.48 -15.56 -11.89
N GLN A 274 3.75 -14.31 -11.49
CA GLN A 274 5.08 -13.82 -11.09
C GLN A 274 5.07 -13.17 -9.70
N CYS A 275 4.56 -13.90 -8.72
CA CYS A 275 4.45 -13.41 -7.35
C CYS A 275 5.71 -13.77 -6.54
N ASP A 276 6.71 -12.88 -6.53
CA ASP A 276 7.91 -13.06 -5.70
C ASP A 276 7.56 -12.96 -4.22
N VAL A 277 7.81 -14.04 -3.48
CA VAL A 277 7.67 -14.06 -2.03
C VAL A 277 8.82 -13.26 -1.42
N GLY A 278 8.50 -12.07 -0.89
CA GLY A 278 9.48 -11.26 -0.17
C GLY A 278 10.12 -12.01 1.00
N VAL A 279 11.36 -11.65 1.36
CA VAL A 279 12.15 -12.33 2.41
C VAL A 279 11.37 -12.49 3.71
N GLY A 280 10.63 -11.46 4.14
CA GLY A 280 9.81 -11.50 5.36
C GLY A 280 8.60 -12.44 5.31
N ALA A 281 8.17 -12.86 4.12
CA ALA A 281 7.05 -13.77 3.91
C ALA A 281 7.50 -15.24 3.76
N GLN A 282 8.79 -15.51 3.59
CA GLN A 282 9.28 -16.88 3.34
C GLN A 282 9.10 -17.80 4.55
N ALA A 283 9.49 -17.37 5.75
CA ALA A 283 9.32 -18.21 6.95
C ALA A 283 7.84 -18.56 7.24
N PRO A 284 6.90 -17.60 7.22
CA PRO A 284 5.46 -17.89 7.32
C PRO A 284 4.96 -18.86 6.25
N LEU A 285 5.39 -18.67 5.00
CA LEU A 285 5.00 -19.56 3.90
C LEU A 285 5.42 -21.01 4.19
N ARG A 286 6.65 -21.20 4.68
CA ARG A 286 7.14 -22.53 5.05
C ARG A 286 6.34 -23.15 6.19
N CYS A 287 5.92 -22.36 7.19
CA CYS A 287 5.10 -22.83 8.31
C CYS A 287 3.68 -23.27 7.91
N LEU A 288 3.19 -22.83 6.74
CA LEU A 288 1.90 -23.25 6.18
C LEU A 288 2.00 -24.53 5.33
N LEU A 289 3.21 -24.98 5.03
CA LEU A 289 3.46 -26.13 4.16
C LEU A 289 3.90 -27.35 4.97
N PRO A 290 3.44 -28.56 4.61
CA PRO A 290 3.93 -29.79 5.21
C PRO A 290 5.44 -29.89 5.09
N ASN A 291 6.13 -30.19 6.19
CA ASN A 291 7.59 -30.30 6.26
C ASN A 291 8.34 -29.04 5.78
N GLY A 292 7.71 -27.86 5.81
CA GLY A 292 8.32 -26.61 5.37
C GLY A 292 8.21 -26.32 3.87
N GLY A 293 7.72 -27.26 3.06
CA GLY A 293 7.61 -27.09 1.60
C GLY A 293 8.94 -26.97 0.86
N ASP A 294 8.87 -26.57 -0.42
CA ASP A 294 10.06 -26.36 -1.27
C ASP A 294 10.93 -25.20 -0.75
N LYS A 295 12.25 -25.31 -0.93
CA LYS A 295 13.18 -24.22 -0.58
C LYS A 295 12.98 -23.00 -1.46
N ASN A 296 12.57 -23.20 -2.72
CA ASN A 296 12.21 -22.18 -3.68
C ASN A 296 10.85 -21.56 -3.29
N PRO A 297 10.81 -20.26 -2.94
CA PRO A 297 9.58 -19.63 -2.47
C PRO A 297 8.44 -19.59 -3.51
N VAL A 298 8.77 -19.55 -4.81
CA VAL A 298 7.75 -19.55 -5.89
C VAL A 298 7.09 -20.92 -5.99
N THR A 299 7.87 -22.00 -5.91
CA THR A 299 7.34 -23.37 -5.88
C THR A 299 6.49 -23.58 -4.63
N ALA A 300 7.01 -23.20 -3.46
CA ALA A 300 6.29 -23.27 -2.20
C ALA A 300 4.94 -22.52 -2.23
N LEU A 301 4.90 -21.31 -2.77
CA LEU A 301 3.66 -20.54 -2.90
C LEU A 301 2.66 -21.21 -3.85
N LYS A 302 3.14 -21.78 -4.97
CA LYS A 302 2.30 -22.55 -5.91
C LYS A 302 1.72 -23.80 -5.24
N ASP A 303 2.50 -24.50 -4.43
CA ASP A 303 2.05 -25.70 -3.73
C ASP A 303 1.03 -25.36 -2.64
N LEU A 304 1.25 -24.29 -1.87
CA LEU A 304 0.25 -23.79 -0.92
C LEU A 304 -1.05 -23.39 -1.65
N GLY A 305 -0.93 -22.71 -2.79
CA GLY A 305 -2.08 -22.35 -3.62
C GLY A 305 -2.87 -23.58 -4.09
N LYS A 306 -2.20 -24.63 -4.56
CA LYS A 306 -2.84 -25.90 -4.92
C LYS A 306 -3.55 -26.54 -3.72
N MET A 307 -2.90 -26.57 -2.55
CA MET A 307 -3.48 -27.13 -1.33
C MET A 307 -4.76 -26.39 -0.91
N LEU A 308 -4.72 -25.05 -0.88
CA LEU A 308 -5.89 -24.22 -0.54
C LEU A 308 -7.02 -24.42 -1.54
N ASN A 309 -6.73 -24.34 -2.83
CA ASN A 309 -7.73 -24.46 -3.89
C ASN A 309 -8.32 -25.87 -3.97
N SER A 310 -7.58 -26.91 -3.58
CA SER A 310 -8.08 -28.28 -3.56
C SER A 310 -8.76 -28.67 -2.25
N SER A 311 -8.65 -27.83 -1.21
CA SER A 311 -9.19 -28.12 0.11
C SER A 311 -10.71 -28.27 0.09
N SER A 312 -11.19 -29.34 0.70
CA SER A 312 -12.61 -29.69 0.84
C SER A 312 -13.08 -29.69 2.29
N GLY A 313 -12.24 -29.29 3.25
CA GLY A 313 -12.58 -29.24 4.66
C GLY A 313 -13.66 -28.20 4.97
N LYS A 314 -14.25 -28.29 6.17
CA LYS A 314 -15.40 -27.46 6.57
C LYS A 314 -15.07 -25.97 6.54
N SER A 315 -13.90 -25.58 7.05
CA SER A 315 -13.48 -24.16 7.09
C SER A 315 -13.24 -23.62 5.67
N SER A 316 -12.66 -24.44 4.78
CA SER A 316 -12.50 -24.11 3.36
C SER A 316 -13.85 -23.85 2.69
N GLN A 317 -14.82 -24.75 2.86
CA GLN A 317 -16.15 -24.61 2.29
C GLN A 317 -16.86 -23.34 2.80
N ALA A 318 -16.75 -23.06 4.10
CA ALA A 318 -17.32 -21.85 4.71
C ALA A 318 -16.69 -20.57 4.15
N PHE A 319 -15.36 -20.52 4.03
CA PHE A 319 -14.64 -19.42 3.38
C PHE A 319 -15.11 -19.17 1.94
N TRP A 320 -15.13 -20.23 1.12
CA TRP A 320 -15.51 -20.12 -0.29
C TRP A 320 -16.98 -19.75 -0.49
N LYS A 321 -17.84 -20.01 0.49
CA LYS A 321 -19.24 -19.54 0.52
C LYS A 321 -19.37 -18.09 0.98
N LEU A 322 -18.50 -17.63 1.90
CA LEU A 322 -18.49 -16.26 2.41
C LEU A 322 -17.95 -15.26 1.38
N LEU A 323 -16.84 -15.61 0.71
CA LEU A 323 -16.15 -14.74 -0.24
C LEU A 323 -17.05 -14.08 -1.29
N PRO A 324 -17.87 -14.82 -2.08
CA PRO A 324 -18.72 -14.21 -3.09
C PRO A 324 -19.80 -13.29 -2.49
N LYS A 325 -20.24 -13.52 -1.25
CA LYS A 325 -21.20 -12.63 -0.57
C LYS A 325 -20.54 -11.28 -0.27
N VAL A 326 -19.31 -11.30 0.27
CA VAL A 326 -18.55 -10.08 0.54
C VAL A 326 -18.22 -9.35 -0.76
N GLU A 327 -17.69 -10.05 -1.77
CA GLU A 327 -17.39 -9.44 -3.08
C GLU A 327 -18.65 -8.85 -3.75
N GLU A 328 -19.83 -9.45 -3.59
CA GLU A 328 -21.08 -8.89 -4.10
C GLU A 328 -21.49 -7.60 -3.39
N SER A 329 -21.42 -7.56 -2.05
CA SER A 329 -21.67 -6.33 -1.30
C SER A 329 -20.69 -5.21 -1.71
N VAL A 330 -19.42 -5.57 -1.95
CA VAL A 330 -18.41 -4.64 -2.49
C VAL A 330 -18.84 -4.07 -3.84
N ARG A 331 -19.16 -4.93 -4.81
CA ARG A 331 -19.54 -4.49 -6.17
C ARG A 331 -20.77 -3.59 -6.12
N ARG A 332 -21.73 -3.89 -5.24
CA ARG A 332 -22.92 -3.06 -5.02
C ARG A 332 -22.58 -1.69 -4.46
N LYS A 333 -21.78 -1.62 -3.38
CA LYS A 333 -21.40 -0.38 -2.72
C LYS A 333 -20.60 0.53 -3.64
N PHE A 334 -19.65 -0.04 -4.37
CA PHE A 334 -18.71 0.69 -5.22
C PHE A 334 -19.04 0.50 -6.71
N LYS A 335 -20.31 0.55 -7.07
CA LYS A 335 -20.79 0.32 -8.45
C LYS A 335 -20.12 1.21 -9.51
N ASN A 336 -19.63 2.38 -9.11
CA ASN A 336 -18.98 3.35 -9.99
C ASN A 336 -17.47 3.13 -10.16
N LEU A 337 -16.90 2.09 -9.53
CA LEU A 337 -15.46 1.77 -9.59
C LEU A 337 -15.26 0.41 -10.29
N PRO A 338 -15.39 0.32 -11.62
CA PRO A 338 -15.32 -0.95 -12.35
C PRO A 338 -13.95 -1.64 -12.21
N LEU A 339 -12.89 -0.88 -11.92
CA LEU A 339 -11.58 -1.45 -11.64
C LEU A 339 -11.56 -2.21 -10.32
N LEU A 340 -12.24 -1.69 -9.29
CA LEU A 340 -12.43 -2.41 -8.03
C LEU A 340 -13.19 -3.70 -8.28
N HIS A 341 -14.22 -3.70 -9.14
CA HIS A 341 -14.98 -4.91 -9.45
C HIS A 341 -14.10 -6.00 -10.04
N LYS A 342 -13.18 -5.66 -10.95
CA LYS A 342 -12.22 -6.62 -11.53
C LYS A 342 -11.30 -7.26 -10.49
N GLN A 343 -11.10 -6.61 -9.34
CA GLN A 343 -10.31 -7.14 -8.21
C GLN A 343 -11.16 -8.02 -7.28
N MET A 344 -12.48 -8.04 -7.47
CA MET A 344 -13.48 -8.71 -6.62
C MET A 344 -14.18 -9.78 -7.45
N THR A 345 -13.41 -10.61 -8.14
CA THR A 345 -13.92 -11.70 -8.98
C THR A 345 -13.15 -12.98 -8.71
N THR A 346 -12.82 -13.24 -7.45
CA THR A 346 -12.10 -14.46 -7.09
C THR A 346 -13.00 -15.65 -7.41
N LYS A 347 -12.58 -16.45 -8.40
CA LYS A 347 -13.34 -17.66 -8.75
C LYS A 347 -13.26 -18.64 -7.58
N ASN A 348 -14.37 -19.34 -7.34
CA ASN A 348 -14.44 -20.37 -6.31
C ASN A 348 -13.28 -21.37 -6.48
N LYS A 349 -12.55 -21.66 -5.40
CA LYS A 349 -11.40 -22.57 -5.38
C LYS A 349 -10.29 -22.18 -6.37
N ASN A 350 -10.13 -20.88 -6.63
CA ASN A 350 -9.10 -20.38 -7.53
C ASN A 350 -8.49 -19.09 -6.98
N MET A 351 -7.94 -19.16 -5.77
CA MET A 351 -7.17 -18.09 -5.18
C MET A 351 -5.87 -17.91 -5.96
N SER A 352 -5.58 -16.67 -6.36
CA SER A 352 -4.34 -16.34 -7.05
C SER A 352 -3.13 -16.37 -6.10
N ALA A 353 -1.94 -16.60 -6.65
CA ALA A 353 -0.70 -16.51 -5.88
C ALA A 353 -0.50 -15.13 -5.22
N VAL A 354 -0.97 -14.08 -5.88
CA VAL A 354 -0.89 -12.68 -5.41
C VAL A 354 -1.77 -12.47 -4.19
N THR A 355 -3.03 -12.86 -4.30
CA THR A 355 -3.98 -12.82 -3.18
C THR A 355 -3.39 -13.58 -2.00
N LEU A 356 -2.91 -14.80 -2.25
CA LEU A 356 -2.32 -15.65 -1.22
C LEU A 356 -1.10 -15.02 -0.53
N GLN A 357 -0.17 -14.45 -1.30
CA GLN A 357 1.03 -13.82 -0.75
C GLN A 357 0.68 -12.63 0.15
N VAL A 358 -0.25 -11.79 -0.30
CA VAL A 358 -0.63 -10.56 0.41
C VAL A 358 -1.51 -10.86 1.61
N SER A 359 -2.57 -11.65 1.44
CA SER A 359 -3.60 -11.83 2.49
C SER A 359 -3.23 -12.88 3.54
N ALA A 360 -2.61 -13.99 3.13
CA ALA A 360 -2.29 -15.10 4.04
C ALA A 360 -0.86 -15.01 4.56
N VAL A 361 0.11 -15.01 3.66
CA VAL A 361 1.52 -15.26 4.05
C VAL A 361 2.09 -14.07 4.84
N SER A 362 1.81 -12.84 4.40
CA SER A 362 2.37 -11.64 5.02
C SER A 362 1.76 -11.33 6.39
N GLU A 363 0.46 -11.58 6.57
CA GLU A 363 -0.24 -11.31 7.83
C GLU A 363 -0.08 -12.43 8.84
N LEU A 364 0.01 -13.70 8.41
CA LEU A 364 0.23 -14.81 9.33
C LEU A 364 1.56 -14.65 10.10
N HIS A 365 2.59 -14.09 9.46
CA HIS A 365 3.84 -13.73 10.14
C HIS A 365 3.64 -12.83 11.36
N ARG A 366 2.77 -11.84 11.20
CA ARG A 366 2.49 -10.83 12.21
C ARG A 366 1.54 -11.38 13.26
N ALA A 367 0.58 -12.19 12.83
CA ALA A 367 -0.32 -12.89 13.72
C ALA A 367 0.47 -13.78 14.68
N THR A 368 1.32 -14.68 14.18
CA THR A 368 2.02 -15.67 15.02
C THR A 368 3.03 -15.09 16.01
N THR A 369 3.54 -13.87 15.78
CA THR A 369 4.39 -13.16 16.75
C THR A 369 3.61 -12.52 17.89
N VAL A 370 2.30 -12.30 17.72
CA VAL A 370 1.38 -11.66 18.68
C VAL A 370 0.39 -12.67 19.28
N TRP A 371 0.27 -13.85 18.68
CA TRP A 371 -0.74 -14.87 18.99
C TRP A 371 -0.23 -16.11 19.77
N PRO A 372 0.47 -15.99 20.92
CA PRO A 372 0.76 -17.15 21.77
C PRO A 372 -0.47 -17.73 22.50
N GLY A 373 -1.59 -17.00 22.60
CA GLY A 373 -2.63 -17.25 23.60
C GLY A 373 -3.91 -17.98 23.14
N VAL A 374 -3.97 -18.52 21.93
CA VAL A 374 -5.14 -19.30 21.44
C VAL A 374 -4.73 -20.72 21.07
N ARG A 375 -3.70 -21.24 21.73
CA ARG A 375 -3.36 -22.66 21.66
C ARG A 375 -3.35 -23.24 23.05
#